data_AF-A0A8J3UE66-F1
#
_entry.id   AF-A0A8J3UE66-F1
#
_cell.length_a   1.000
_cell.length_b   1.000
_cell.length_c   1.000
_cell.angle_alpha   90.00
_cell.angle_beta   90.00
_cell.angle_gamma   90.00
#
_symmetry.space_group_name_H-M   'P 1'
#
loop_
_entity.id
_entity.type
_entity.pdbx_description
1 polymer ?
#
loop_
_entity_poly.entity_id
_entity_poly.type
_entity_poly.pdbx_seq_one_letter_code
_entity_poly.pdbx_strand_id
1 'polypeptide(L)'
;MTAGKGPRFKIASTHAAGPSVVDELVGRVPVQRPEPTPADGEVVGTIVQPAAAPVVAKFGNADEPPTLEECEQHIRTITTQWLLGVGLALRAIRDHELFKTAGYDSFTSYVRHRQPLGMKPPQVTRVIQSIPVVEALENRTDREINEGQARVLVPVLEHGAQAVQEVWDAAANSGHPSARALAEIARKKGYLKGEDPNGGSDDPPPPPPSGTSAVLVRYQRALSAFDDLRGLRNLAKEEPDAARHIAAKLREALNELETDLTEDDAPAE
;
A
#
# COMPACT_ATOMS: atom_id res chain seq x y z
N MET A 1 -21.91 47.46 -25.22
CA MET A 1 -20.90 46.39 -25.40
C MET A 1 -19.53 47.02 -25.32
N THR A 2 -18.92 47.06 -24.13
CA THR A 2 -17.59 47.61 -23.89
C THR A 2 -16.74 46.51 -23.27
N ALA A 3 -15.69 46.11 -23.99
CA ALA A 3 -14.79 45.03 -23.60
C ALA A 3 -13.90 45.45 -22.42
N GLY A 4 -13.99 44.72 -21.32
CA GLY A 4 -13.17 44.90 -20.12
C GLY A 4 -11.74 44.44 -20.36
N LYS A 5 -10.79 45.37 -20.20
CA LYS A 5 -9.34 45.11 -20.28
C LYS A 5 -8.87 44.62 -18.92
N GLY A 6 -8.59 43.31 -18.80
CA GLY A 6 -8.07 42.71 -17.58
C GLY A 6 -6.65 43.18 -17.21
N PRO A 7 -6.25 43.07 -15.93
CA PRO A 7 -4.98 43.60 -15.43
C PRO A 7 -3.79 42.79 -15.95
N ARG A 8 -2.77 43.50 -16.44
CA ARG A 8 -1.47 42.94 -16.85
C ARG A 8 -0.53 42.93 -15.64
N PHE A 9 -0.21 41.73 -15.14
CA PHE A 9 0.88 41.56 -14.18
C PHE A 9 2.22 41.46 -14.93
N LYS A 10 3.12 42.41 -14.66
CA LYS A 10 4.53 42.30 -15.04
C LYS A 10 5.30 41.73 -13.86
N ILE A 11 5.76 40.49 -13.97
CA ILE A 11 6.74 39.93 -13.03
C ILE A 11 8.11 40.34 -13.55
N ALA A 12 8.76 41.26 -12.83
CA ALA A 12 10.14 41.64 -13.10
C ALA A 12 11.05 40.48 -12.69
N SER A 13 11.86 40.00 -13.64
CA SER A 13 12.97 39.08 -13.41
C SER A 13 14.07 39.81 -12.66
N THR A 14 14.38 39.37 -11.44
CA THR A 14 15.59 39.75 -10.71
C THR A 14 16.58 38.60 -10.76
N HIS A 15 17.52 38.68 -11.71
CA HIS A 15 18.81 38.04 -11.56
C HIS A 15 19.57 38.73 -10.42
N ALA A 16 19.83 38.00 -9.34
CA ALA A 16 20.86 38.37 -8.37
C ALA A 16 21.90 37.25 -8.36
N ALA A 17 23.09 37.57 -8.88
CA ALA A 17 24.29 36.78 -8.70
C ALA A 17 24.76 36.94 -7.25
N GLY A 18 24.61 35.89 -6.46
CA GLY A 18 25.14 35.77 -5.10
C GLY A 18 25.30 34.29 -4.76
N PRO A 19 26.32 33.91 -3.97
CA PRO A 19 26.56 32.52 -3.60
C PRO A 19 25.38 31.95 -2.81
N SER A 20 25.00 30.73 -3.17
CA SER A 20 23.85 30.02 -2.66
C SER A 20 23.99 29.71 -1.17
N VAL A 21 22.92 29.99 -0.41
CA VAL A 21 22.74 29.64 1.02
C VAL A 21 22.73 28.12 1.27
N VAL A 22 22.78 27.31 0.21
CA VAL A 22 22.83 25.84 0.28
C VAL A 22 24.25 25.31 0.54
N ASP A 23 25.30 26.13 0.37
CA ASP A 23 26.70 25.73 0.63
C ASP A 23 27.13 25.82 2.11
N GLU A 24 26.31 26.39 2.99
CA GLU A 24 26.65 26.59 4.41
C GLU A 24 26.02 25.56 5.36
N LEU A 25 25.08 24.73 4.86
CA LEU A 25 24.34 23.75 5.68
C LEU A 25 24.84 22.30 5.54
N VAL A 26 25.74 22.02 4.60
CA VAL A 26 26.43 20.72 4.50
C VAL A 26 27.81 20.90 5.10
N GLY A 27 27.96 20.46 6.35
CA GLY A 27 29.23 20.51 7.07
C GLY A 27 30.38 20.00 6.21
N ARG A 28 31.46 20.79 6.15
CA ARG A 28 32.74 20.45 5.50
C ARG A 28 33.15 19.02 5.89
N VAL A 29 33.01 18.10 4.94
CA VAL A 29 33.63 16.78 5.02
C VAL A 29 35.15 16.99 4.92
N PRO A 30 35.96 16.54 5.89
CA PRO A 30 37.40 16.62 5.77
C PRO A 30 37.87 15.77 4.58
N VAL A 31 38.63 16.39 3.69
CA VAL A 31 39.31 15.74 2.56
C VAL A 31 40.29 14.72 3.13
N GLN A 32 39.96 13.43 3.04
CA GLN A 32 40.92 12.36 3.29
C GLN A 32 42.00 12.39 2.21
N ARG A 33 43.26 12.41 2.64
CA ARG A 33 44.44 12.16 1.80
C ARG A 33 44.34 10.75 1.20
N PRO A 34 44.65 10.56 -0.09
CA PRO A 34 44.84 9.21 -0.63
C PRO A 34 46.11 8.59 -0.04
N GLU A 35 45.96 7.47 0.65
CA GLU A 35 47.07 6.56 0.99
C GLU A 35 47.39 5.61 -0.17
N PRO A 36 48.64 5.09 -0.26
CA PRO A 36 49.18 4.49 -1.46
C PRO A 36 48.66 3.06 -1.72
N THR A 37 48.50 2.80 -3.02
CA THR A 37 48.17 1.51 -3.65
C THR A 37 49.09 0.37 -3.19
N PRO A 38 48.56 -0.78 -2.75
CA PRO A 38 49.29 -2.04 -2.80
C PRO A 38 49.11 -2.71 -4.17
N ALA A 39 50.23 -3.24 -4.65
CA ALA A 39 50.42 -3.87 -5.94
C ALA A 39 49.60 -5.16 -6.15
N ASP A 40 49.23 -5.35 -7.41
CA ASP A 40 49.07 -6.60 -8.17
C ASP A 40 48.55 -7.84 -7.43
N GLY A 41 47.26 -8.10 -7.64
CA GLY A 41 46.61 -9.38 -7.40
C GLY A 41 45.44 -9.54 -8.38
N GLU A 42 45.72 -10.22 -9.48
CA GLU A 42 44.77 -10.58 -10.54
C GLU A 42 43.63 -11.43 -9.96
N VAL A 43 42.41 -10.88 -9.92
CA VAL A 43 41.18 -11.65 -9.64
C VAL A 43 40.19 -11.36 -10.76
N VAL A 44 40.10 -12.31 -11.70
CA VAL A 44 39.09 -12.34 -12.75
C VAL A 44 37.74 -12.68 -12.10
N GLY A 45 37.01 -11.65 -11.68
CA GLY A 45 35.61 -11.75 -11.27
C GLY A 45 34.72 -11.15 -12.35
N THR A 46 34.05 -12.00 -13.13
CA THR A 46 32.97 -11.58 -14.03
C THR A 46 31.83 -11.01 -13.19
N ILE A 47 31.78 -9.69 -13.05
CA ILE A 47 30.63 -8.98 -12.50
C ILE A 47 29.55 -9.03 -13.58
N VAL A 48 28.54 -9.88 -13.36
CA VAL A 48 27.29 -9.82 -14.10
C VAL A 48 26.64 -8.48 -13.77
N GLN A 49 26.63 -7.58 -14.74
CA GLN A 49 25.96 -6.30 -14.68
C GLN A 49 24.45 -6.55 -14.52
N PRO A 50 23.81 -6.14 -13.42
CA PRO A 50 22.36 -6.25 -13.32
C PRO A 50 21.71 -5.38 -14.39
N ALA A 51 20.68 -5.92 -15.04
CA ALA A 51 19.91 -5.22 -16.06
C ALA A 51 19.52 -3.81 -15.57
N ALA A 52 19.71 -2.82 -16.43
CA ALA A 52 19.43 -1.42 -16.13
C ALA A 52 18.01 -1.27 -15.57
N ALA A 53 17.90 -0.76 -14.33
CA ALA A 53 16.62 -0.41 -13.75
C ALA A 53 15.87 0.56 -14.70
N PRO A 54 14.59 0.33 -15.00
CA PRO A 54 13.85 1.19 -15.90
C PRO A 54 13.77 2.61 -15.30
N VAL A 55 14.31 3.57 -16.05
CA VAL A 55 14.23 4.99 -15.74
C VAL A 55 12.75 5.36 -15.65
N VAL A 56 12.30 5.86 -14.50
CA VAL A 56 10.93 6.39 -14.33
C VAL A 56 10.71 7.44 -15.42
N ALA A 57 9.87 7.12 -16.39
CA ALA A 57 9.58 7.99 -17.51
C ALA A 57 9.03 9.31 -16.97
N LYS A 58 9.72 10.43 -17.23
CA LYS A 58 9.17 11.76 -16.96
C LYS A 58 7.84 11.86 -17.72
N PHE A 59 6.79 12.38 -17.06
CA PHE A 59 5.55 12.78 -17.72
C PHE A 59 5.89 13.52 -19.02
N GLY A 60 5.14 13.22 -20.09
CA GLY A 60 5.46 13.47 -21.50
C GLY A 60 5.89 14.89 -21.89
N ASN A 61 6.16 15.07 -23.18
CA ASN A 61 6.66 16.31 -23.78
C ASN A 61 5.99 17.57 -23.21
N ALA A 62 6.79 18.60 -22.92
CA ALA A 62 6.42 19.79 -22.13
C ALA A 62 5.24 20.64 -22.65
N ASP A 63 4.65 20.29 -23.80
CA ASP A 63 3.65 21.09 -24.50
C ASP A 63 2.20 20.56 -24.38
N GLU A 64 1.97 19.37 -23.80
CA GLU A 64 0.61 18.84 -23.62
C GLU A 64 0.40 18.30 -22.19
N PRO A 65 -0.68 18.71 -21.49
CA PRO A 65 -0.94 18.24 -20.13
C PRO A 65 -1.27 16.73 -20.14
N PRO A 66 -0.69 15.94 -19.21
CA PRO A 66 -0.94 14.50 -19.15
C PRO A 66 -2.42 14.23 -18.86
N THR A 67 -2.96 13.22 -19.53
CA THR A 67 -4.33 12.75 -19.31
C THR A 67 -4.46 12.11 -17.92
N LEU A 68 -5.69 12.03 -17.40
CA LEU A 68 -5.98 11.34 -16.14
C LEU A 68 -5.56 9.87 -16.20
N GLU A 69 -5.81 9.21 -17.33
CA GLU A 69 -5.44 7.81 -17.56
C GLU A 69 -3.91 7.62 -17.52
N GLU A 70 -3.14 8.53 -18.12
CA GLU A 70 -1.67 8.52 -18.02
C GLU A 70 -1.17 8.81 -16.60
N CYS A 71 -1.80 9.74 -15.88
CA CYS A 71 -1.50 10.00 -14.48
C CYS A 71 -1.78 8.78 -13.60
N GLU A 72 -2.92 8.12 -13.77
CA GLU A 72 -3.27 6.90 -13.05
C GLU A 72 -2.33 5.76 -13.42
N GLN A 73 -1.99 5.58 -14.70
CA GLN A 73 -1.04 4.57 -15.16
C GLN A 73 0.37 4.81 -14.61
N HIS A 74 0.78 6.08 -14.48
CA HIS A 74 2.05 6.45 -13.87
C HIS A 74 2.06 6.21 -12.35
N ILE A 75 0.96 6.54 -11.65
CA ILE A 75 0.78 6.23 -10.22
C ILE A 75 0.85 4.71 -10.00
N ARG A 76 0.19 3.93 -10.87
CA ARG A 76 0.24 2.46 -10.87
C ARG A 76 1.68 1.96 -11.05
N THR A 77 2.38 2.44 -12.08
CA THR A 77 3.77 2.05 -12.39
C THR A 77 4.71 2.33 -11.22
N ILE A 78 4.62 3.52 -10.61
CA ILE A 78 5.41 3.87 -9.43
C ILE A 78 5.08 2.94 -8.26
N THR A 79 3.82 2.58 -8.05
CA THR A 79 3.39 1.74 -6.92
C THR A 79 3.94 0.32 -7.01
N THR A 80 3.99 -0.27 -8.19
CA THR A 80 4.52 -1.63 -8.40
C THR A 80 6.05 -1.67 -8.34
N GLN A 81 6.72 -0.69 -8.94
CA GLN A 81 8.16 -0.49 -8.79
C GLN A 81 8.55 -0.18 -7.34
N TRP A 82 7.66 0.51 -6.61
CA TRP A 82 7.81 0.75 -5.19
C TRP A 82 7.66 -0.56 -4.40
N LEU A 83 6.70 -1.43 -4.68
CA LEU A 83 6.52 -2.68 -3.94
C LEU A 83 7.73 -3.62 -4.13
N LEU A 84 8.24 -3.75 -5.36
CA LEU A 84 9.47 -4.50 -5.64
C LEU A 84 10.70 -3.82 -5.04
N GLY A 85 10.93 -2.54 -5.31
CA GLY A 85 12.11 -1.82 -4.86
C GLY A 85 12.19 -1.67 -3.35
N VAL A 86 11.09 -1.25 -2.71
CA VAL A 86 11.00 -1.10 -1.26
C VAL A 86 10.95 -2.46 -0.57
N GLY A 87 10.24 -3.44 -1.13
CA GLY A 87 10.25 -4.81 -0.63
C GLY A 87 11.65 -5.40 -0.60
N LEU A 88 12.36 -5.39 -1.73
CA LEU A 88 13.73 -5.92 -1.83
C LEU A 88 14.69 -5.20 -0.89
N ALA A 89 14.60 -3.87 -0.80
CA ALA A 89 15.41 -3.10 0.14
C ALA A 89 15.11 -3.46 1.61
N LEU A 90 13.83 -3.58 1.98
CA LEU A 90 13.42 -3.96 3.34
C LEU A 90 13.84 -5.40 3.67
N ARG A 91 13.75 -6.32 2.71
CA ARG A 91 14.24 -7.69 2.84
C ARG A 91 15.75 -7.70 3.06
N ALA A 92 16.52 -6.95 2.26
CA ALA A 92 17.97 -6.84 2.43
C ALA A 92 18.35 -6.23 3.79
N ILE A 93 17.66 -5.17 4.24
CA ILE A 93 17.88 -4.56 5.56
C ILE A 93 17.63 -5.57 6.68
N ARG A 94 16.57 -6.38 6.56
CA ARG A 94 16.24 -7.42 7.55
C ARG A 94 17.24 -8.56 7.52
N ASP A 95 17.46 -9.15 6.35
CA ASP A 95 18.23 -10.39 6.17
C ASP A 95 19.74 -10.17 6.43
N HIS A 96 20.27 -8.96 6.16
CA HIS A 96 21.66 -8.59 6.49
C HIS A 96 21.78 -7.79 7.80
N GLU A 97 20.72 -7.71 8.58
CA GLU A 97 20.68 -7.00 9.87
C GLU A 97 21.21 -5.54 9.82
N LEU A 98 21.04 -4.85 8.69
CA LEU A 98 21.55 -3.49 8.48
C LEU A 98 20.93 -2.46 9.45
N PHE A 99 19.81 -2.81 10.08
CA PHE A 99 19.24 -1.99 11.15
C PHE A 99 20.16 -1.88 12.38
N LYS A 100 21.03 -2.86 12.63
CA LYS A 100 21.99 -2.83 13.75
C LYS A 100 23.08 -1.78 13.55
N THR A 101 23.53 -1.57 12.31
CA THR A 101 24.54 -0.54 12.01
C THR A 101 23.99 0.87 12.23
N ALA A 102 22.66 1.03 12.17
CA ALA A 102 21.96 2.25 12.50
C ALA A 102 21.59 2.37 13.99
N GLY A 103 22.04 1.45 14.86
CA GLY A 103 21.84 1.49 16.30
C GLY A 103 20.50 0.98 16.80
N TYR A 104 19.76 0.21 15.99
CA TYR A 104 18.50 -0.41 16.42
C TYR A 104 18.71 -1.86 16.88
N ASP A 105 18.09 -2.22 18.01
CA ASP A 105 18.19 -3.57 18.58
C ASP A 105 17.40 -4.63 17.78
N SER A 106 16.41 -4.20 17.00
CA SER A 106 15.56 -5.09 16.21
C SER A 106 15.04 -4.42 14.94
N PHE A 107 14.76 -5.23 13.92
CA PHE A 107 14.14 -4.77 12.67
C PHE A 107 12.77 -4.10 12.92
N THR A 108 11.97 -4.62 13.85
CA THR A 108 10.69 -4.02 14.23
C THR A 108 10.88 -2.64 14.85
N SER A 109 11.89 -2.45 15.71
CA SER A 109 12.23 -1.13 16.27
C SER A 109 12.64 -0.16 15.18
N TYR A 110 13.48 -0.60 14.24
CA TYR A 110 13.87 0.18 13.07
C TYR A 110 12.67 0.65 12.25
N VAL A 111 11.76 -0.26 11.88
CA VAL A 111 10.56 0.08 11.09
C VAL A 111 9.65 1.08 11.83
N ARG A 112 9.47 0.94 13.15
CA ARG A 112 8.65 1.87 13.95
C ARG A 112 9.23 3.28 13.99
N HIS A 113 10.55 3.40 14.09
CA HIS A 113 11.22 4.70 14.25
C HIS A 113 11.54 5.39 12.93
N ARG A 114 11.76 4.64 11.84
CA ARG A 114 11.97 5.22 10.50
C ARG A 114 10.63 5.62 9.86
N GLN A 115 10.11 6.76 10.33
CA GLN A 115 8.92 7.45 9.80
C GLN A 115 8.91 7.75 8.28
N PRO A 116 10.04 7.95 7.56
CA PRO A 116 9.99 8.22 6.12
C PRO A 116 9.30 7.12 5.30
N LEU A 117 9.19 5.91 5.85
CA LEU A 117 8.52 4.79 5.20
C LEU A 117 7.00 4.81 5.37
N GLY A 118 6.45 5.52 6.35
CA GLY A 118 5.00 5.62 6.60
C GLY A 118 4.27 4.29 6.88
N MET A 119 5.00 3.17 6.99
CA MET A 119 4.44 1.83 7.08
C MET A 119 4.43 1.29 8.52
N LYS A 120 3.36 0.58 8.86
CA LYS A 120 3.29 -0.18 10.12
C LYS A 120 4.11 -1.49 9.99
N PRO A 121 4.71 -2.02 11.08
CA PRO A 121 5.48 -3.28 11.01
C PRO A 121 4.76 -4.48 10.38
N PRO A 122 3.45 -4.71 10.61
CA PRO A 122 2.71 -5.77 9.92
C PRO A 122 2.56 -5.53 8.41
N GLN A 123 2.54 -4.28 7.96
CA GLN A 123 2.51 -3.93 6.54
C GLN A 123 3.86 -4.22 5.88
N VAL A 124 4.96 -3.86 6.53
CA VAL A 124 6.32 -4.19 6.06
C VAL A 124 6.50 -5.70 5.90
N THR A 125 6.05 -6.48 6.88
CA THR A 125 6.15 -7.93 6.81
C THR A 125 5.40 -8.50 5.60
N ARG A 126 4.18 -8.01 5.33
CA ARG A 126 3.40 -8.40 4.16
C ARG A 126 4.09 -8.04 2.84
N VAL A 127 4.66 -6.83 2.74
CA VAL A 127 5.42 -6.40 1.56
C VAL A 127 6.63 -7.31 1.33
N ILE A 128 7.37 -7.68 2.37
CA ILE A 128 8.51 -8.60 2.24
C ILE A 128 8.03 -10.00 1.80
N GLN A 129 6.93 -10.49 2.37
CA GLN A 129 6.36 -11.79 2.02
C GLN A 129 5.83 -11.86 0.58
N SER A 130 5.41 -10.72 0.00
CA SER A 130 4.96 -10.68 -1.39
C SER A 130 6.09 -10.78 -2.43
N ILE A 131 7.35 -10.49 -2.06
CA ILE A 131 8.46 -10.43 -3.03
C ILE A 131 8.61 -11.72 -3.84
N PRO A 132 8.67 -12.92 -3.21
CA PRO A 132 8.88 -14.15 -3.98
C PRO A 132 7.73 -14.48 -4.95
N VAL A 133 6.52 -14.00 -4.65
CA VAL A 133 5.37 -14.11 -5.55
C VAL A 133 5.57 -13.24 -6.78
N VAL A 134 6.03 -12.00 -6.59
CA VAL A 134 6.30 -11.08 -7.69
C VAL A 134 7.48 -11.60 -8.55
N GLU A 135 8.55 -12.07 -7.91
CA GLU A 135 9.68 -12.74 -8.60
C GLU A 135 9.21 -13.95 -9.43
N ALA A 136 8.29 -14.76 -8.89
CA ALA A 136 7.72 -15.89 -9.62
C ALA A 136 6.91 -15.50 -10.87
N LEU A 137 6.41 -14.26 -10.92
CA LEU A 137 5.54 -13.74 -11.98
C LEU A 137 6.23 -12.72 -12.90
N GLU A 138 7.47 -12.33 -12.62
CA GLU A 138 8.22 -11.28 -13.33
C GLU A 138 8.25 -11.47 -14.86
N ASN A 139 8.36 -12.72 -15.33
CA ASN A 139 8.40 -13.05 -16.77
C ASN A 139 7.06 -13.54 -17.34
N ARG A 140 5.98 -13.47 -16.56
CA ARG A 140 4.65 -14.01 -16.94
C ARG A 140 3.61 -12.93 -17.18
N THR A 141 3.80 -11.76 -16.61
CA THR A 141 2.81 -10.70 -16.67
C THR A 141 3.48 -9.34 -16.81
N ASP A 142 3.06 -8.60 -17.83
CA ASP A 142 3.33 -7.16 -17.91
C ASP A 142 2.36 -6.37 -17.01
N ARG A 143 1.32 -7.04 -16.49
CA ARG A 143 0.36 -6.44 -15.55
C ARG A 143 0.93 -6.42 -14.15
N GLU A 144 0.72 -5.29 -13.51
CA GLU A 144 1.06 -5.02 -12.12
C GLU A 144 0.34 -5.96 -11.13
N ILE A 145 1.09 -6.40 -10.13
CA ILE A 145 0.59 -7.21 -9.03
C ILE A 145 0.47 -6.29 -7.81
N ASN A 146 -0.76 -6.00 -7.40
CA ASN A 146 -0.99 -5.30 -6.16
C ASN A 146 -0.81 -6.22 -4.93
N GLU A 147 -0.63 -5.60 -3.76
CA GLU A 147 -0.38 -6.34 -2.51
C GLU A 147 -1.51 -7.32 -2.15
N GLY A 148 -2.77 -7.00 -2.47
CA GLY A 148 -3.91 -7.88 -2.23
C GLY A 148 -3.87 -9.16 -3.07
N GLN A 149 -3.48 -9.05 -4.34
CA GLN A 149 -3.26 -10.19 -5.23
C GLN A 149 -2.07 -11.03 -4.75
N ALA A 150 -0.95 -10.38 -4.43
CA ALA A 150 0.23 -11.09 -3.96
C ALA A 150 -0.05 -11.86 -2.67
N ARG A 151 -0.79 -11.26 -1.73
CA ARG A 151 -1.17 -11.89 -0.46
C ARG A 151 -1.96 -13.19 -0.65
N VAL A 152 -2.85 -13.25 -1.65
CA VAL A 152 -3.59 -14.47 -1.98
C VAL A 152 -2.67 -15.57 -2.51
N LEU A 153 -1.61 -15.19 -3.22
CA LEU A 153 -0.67 -16.10 -3.86
C LEU A 153 0.49 -16.52 -2.95
N VAL A 154 0.76 -15.80 -1.86
CA VAL A 154 1.76 -16.18 -0.85
C VAL A 154 1.59 -17.64 -0.38
N PRO A 155 0.41 -18.08 0.09
CA PRO A 155 0.20 -19.49 0.46
C PRO A 155 0.29 -20.46 -0.74
N VAL A 156 -0.04 -20.02 -1.96
CA VAL A 156 0.12 -20.84 -3.17
C VAL A 156 1.59 -21.14 -3.45
N LEU A 157 2.49 -20.24 -3.04
CA LEU A 157 3.93 -20.41 -3.20
C LEU A 157 4.49 -21.62 -2.41
N GLU A 158 3.80 -22.10 -1.38
CA GLU A 158 4.15 -23.34 -0.68
C GLU A 158 4.13 -24.56 -1.61
N HIS A 159 3.36 -24.48 -2.71
CA HIS A 159 3.30 -25.47 -3.79
C HIS A 159 4.31 -25.19 -4.92
N GLY A 160 5.15 -24.17 -4.78
CA GLY A 160 6.18 -23.77 -5.73
C GLY A 160 5.77 -22.65 -6.69
N ALA A 161 6.77 -22.04 -7.34
CA ALA A 161 6.56 -20.92 -8.26
C ALA A 161 5.66 -21.28 -9.46
N GLN A 162 5.72 -22.53 -9.94
CA GLN A 162 4.86 -23.01 -11.03
C GLN A 162 3.37 -22.97 -10.66
N ALA A 163 3.01 -23.30 -9.42
CA ALA A 163 1.63 -23.23 -8.96
C ALA A 163 1.10 -21.79 -8.96
N VAL A 164 1.94 -20.82 -8.56
CA VAL A 164 1.61 -19.39 -8.61
C VAL A 164 1.36 -18.93 -10.05
N GLN A 165 2.25 -19.30 -10.98
CA GLN A 165 2.09 -19.00 -12.41
C GLN A 165 0.81 -19.63 -12.97
N GLU A 166 0.53 -20.88 -12.64
CA GLU A 166 -0.65 -21.60 -13.11
C GLU A 166 -1.97 -20.96 -12.62
N VAL A 167 -2.01 -20.52 -11.35
CA VAL A 167 -3.16 -19.77 -10.81
C VAL A 167 -3.33 -18.44 -11.52
N TRP A 168 -2.22 -17.72 -11.74
CA TRP A 168 -2.24 -16.43 -12.41
C TRP A 168 -2.73 -16.54 -13.86
N ASP A 169 -2.17 -17.47 -14.63
CA ASP A 169 -2.52 -17.69 -16.03
C ASP A 169 -3.99 -18.09 -16.17
N ALA A 170 -4.49 -18.98 -15.30
CA ALA A 170 -5.90 -19.35 -15.27
C ALA A 170 -6.81 -18.14 -14.97
N ALA A 171 -6.40 -17.25 -14.06
CA ALA A 171 -7.17 -16.06 -13.72
C ALA A 171 -7.16 -15.03 -14.87
N ALA A 172 -6.00 -14.81 -15.49
CA ALA A 172 -5.85 -13.95 -16.66
C ALA A 172 -6.68 -14.45 -17.85
N ASN A 173 -6.70 -15.77 -18.10
CA ASN A 173 -7.52 -16.37 -19.16
C ASN A 173 -9.03 -16.25 -18.91
N SER A 174 -9.45 -16.17 -17.63
CA SER A 174 -10.84 -15.91 -17.24
C SER A 174 -11.23 -14.42 -17.28
N GLY A 175 -10.27 -13.52 -17.51
CA GLY A 175 -10.49 -12.07 -17.60
C GLY A 175 -9.46 -11.26 -16.79
N HIS A 176 -9.90 -10.64 -15.70
CA HIS A 176 -9.04 -9.83 -14.84
C HIS A 176 -8.60 -10.62 -13.59
N PRO A 177 -7.28 -10.77 -13.33
CA PRO A 177 -6.76 -11.54 -12.20
C PRO A 177 -6.94 -10.81 -10.86
N SER A 178 -8.19 -10.55 -10.47
CA SER A 178 -8.50 -9.97 -9.16
C SER A 178 -8.10 -10.91 -8.01
N ALA A 179 -7.85 -10.37 -6.81
CA ALA A 179 -7.55 -11.18 -5.62
C ALA A 179 -8.63 -12.25 -5.36
N ARG A 180 -9.91 -11.93 -5.61
CA ARG A 180 -11.03 -12.87 -5.51
C ARG A 180 -10.92 -14.00 -6.53
N ALA A 181 -10.66 -13.67 -7.80
CA ALA A 181 -10.52 -14.67 -8.86
C ALA A 181 -9.32 -15.59 -8.62
N LEU A 182 -8.18 -15.03 -8.19
CA LEU A 182 -6.99 -15.81 -7.82
C LEU A 182 -7.29 -16.78 -6.68
N ALA A 183 -7.99 -16.33 -5.63
CA ALA A 183 -8.34 -17.18 -4.49
C ALA A 183 -9.29 -18.32 -4.90
N GLU A 184 -10.30 -18.03 -5.73
CA GLU A 184 -11.23 -19.03 -6.25
C GLU A 184 -10.52 -20.10 -7.07
N ILE A 185 -9.63 -19.69 -7.98
CA ILE A 185 -8.85 -20.59 -8.82
C ILE A 185 -7.86 -21.41 -8.00
N ALA A 186 -7.17 -20.80 -7.04
CA ALA A 186 -6.24 -21.49 -6.17
C ALA A 186 -6.94 -22.56 -5.31
N ARG A 187 -8.16 -22.28 -4.80
CA ARG A 187 -9.00 -23.29 -4.13
C ARG A 187 -9.42 -24.39 -5.09
N LYS A 188 -9.89 -24.04 -6.29
CA LYS A 188 -10.32 -25.02 -7.31
C LYS A 188 -9.18 -25.96 -7.72
N LYS A 189 -7.94 -25.46 -7.73
CA LYS A 189 -6.73 -26.24 -8.01
C LYS A 189 -6.17 -26.99 -6.79
N GLY A 190 -6.76 -26.81 -5.61
CA GLY A 190 -6.35 -27.49 -4.38
C GLY A 190 -5.11 -26.91 -3.71
N TYR A 191 -4.64 -25.72 -4.11
CA TYR A 191 -3.53 -25.02 -3.46
C TYR A 191 -3.95 -24.27 -2.20
N LEU A 192 -5.23 -23.93 -2.08
CA LEU A 192 -5.81 -23.38 -0.86
C LEU A 192 -6.81 -24.36 -0.30
N LYS A 193 -6.65 -24.72 0.98
CA LYS A 193 -7.68 -25.47 1.72
C LYS A 193 -8.91 -24.58 1.83
N GLY A 194 -10.09 -25.16 1.57
CA GLY A 194 -11.36 -24.45 1.54
C GLY A 194 -11.74 -23.89 2.91
N GLU A 195 -11.33 -22.66 3.19
CA GLU A 195 -12.04 -21.75 4.08
C GLU A 195 -12.56 -20.58 3.23
N ASP A 196 -13.81 -20.21 3.51
CA ASP A 196 -14.65 -19.35 2.69
C ASP A 196 -14.01 -17.98 2.39
N PRO A 197 -14.31 -17.37 1.22
CA PRO A 197 -13.80 -16.06 0.80
C PRO A 197 -14.27 -14.87 1.65
N ASN A 198 -14.92 -15.09 2.81
CA ASN A 198 -15.16 -14.04 3.79
C ASN A 198 -13.94 -13.75 4.68
N GLY A 199 -12.79 -14.39 4.45
CA GLY A 199 -11.49 -14.12 5.09
C GLY A 199 -10.85 -12.77 4.72
N GLY A 200 -11.65 -11.72 4.57
CA GLY A 200 -11.17 -10.36 4.73
C GLY A 200 -10.83 -10.14 6.21
N SER A 201 -9.55 -10.32 6.55
CA SER A 201 -8.95 -10.02 7.86
C SER A 201 -9.69 -10.60 9.07
N ASP A 202 -9.35 -11.82 9.45
CA ASP A 202 -9.34 -12.22 10.86
C ASP A 202 -7.95 -12.82 11.14
N ASP A 203 -7.02 -12.01 11.66
CA ASP A 203 -6.37 -12.48 12.89
C ASP A 203 -7.53 -12.98 13.78
N PRO A 204 -7.48 -14.18 14.38
CA PRO A 204 -8.50 -14.52 15.36
C PRO A 204 -8.59 -13.32 16.31
N PRO A 205 -9.74 -12.61 16.37
CA PRO A 205 -9.85 -11.52 17.30
C PRO A 205 -9.43 -12.11 18.64
N PRO A 206 -8.61 -11.40 19.44
CA PRO A 206 -8.31 -11.86 20.78
C PRO A 206 -9.64 -12.29 21.38
N PRO A 207 -9.72 -13.54 21.93
CA PRO A 207 -10.99 -14.09 22.37
C PRO A 207 -11.72 -13.00 23.13
N PRO A 208 -13.00 -12.72 22.76
CA PRO A 208 -13.72 -11.60 23.36
C PRO A 208 -13.52 -11.71 24.87
N PRO A 209 -13.19 -10.61 25.57
CA PRO A 209 -13.01 -10.67 27.00
C PRO A 209 -14.25 -11.37 27.57
N SER A 210 -14.00 -12.46 28.31
CA SER A 210 -15.03 -13.38 28.77
C SER A 210 -16.23 -12.58 29.30
N GLY A 211 -17.34 -12.64 28.57
CA GLY A 211 -18.54 -11.83 28.87
C GLY A 211 -19.09 -10.97 27.72
N THR A 212 -18.39 -10.83 26.60
CA THR A 212 -18.89 -10.02 25.47
C THR A 212 -19.66 -10.88 24.46
N SER A 213 -20.94 -10.60 24.25
CA SER A 213 -21.76 -11.31 23.25
C SER A 213 -21.19 -11.13 21.84
N ALA A 214 -21.11 -12.22 21.06
CA ALA A 214 -20.70 -12.18 19.65
C ALA A 214 -21.55 -11.21 18.81
N VAL A 215 -22.81 -10.99 19.23
CA VAL A 215 -23.73 -10.01 18.65
C VAL A 215 -23.17 -8.60 18.83
N LEU A 216 -22.71 -8.26 20.04
CA LEU A 216 -22.18 -6.93 20.37
C LEU A 216 -20.92 -6.60 19.54
N VAL A 217 -20.02 -7.56 19.35
CA VAL A 217 -18.81 -7.39 18.53
C VAL A 217 -19.16 -7.08 17.08
N ARG A 218 -20.17 -7.75 16.52
CA ARG A 218 -20.64 -7.51 15.15
C ARG A 218 -21.18 -6.09 14.98
N TYR A 219 -22.00 -5.61 15.93
CA TYR A 219 -22.57 -4.26 15.87
C TYR A 219 -21.52 -3.17 16.14
N GLN A 220 -20.57 -3.38 17.04
CA GLN A 220 -19.45 -2.46 17.23
C GLN A 220 -18.63 -2.27 15.95
N ARG A 221 -18.37 -3.36 15.20
CA ARG A 221 -17.68 -3.27 13.91
C ARG A 221 -18.50 -2.49 12.88
N ALA A 222 -19.81 -2.71 12.81
CA ALA A 222 -20.70 -1.93 11.93
C ALA A 222 -20.74 -0.43 12.31
N LEU A 223 -20.74 -0.12 13.60
CA LEU A 223 -20.73 1.26 14.12
C LEU A 223 -19.40 1.97 13.87
N SER A 224 -18.27 1.25 13.94
CA SER A 224 -16.95 1.82 13.66
C SER A 224 -16.79 2.36 12.23
N ALA A 225 -17.60 1.87 11.28
CA ALA A 225 -17.65 2.42 9.93
C ALA A 225 -18.21 3.86 9.88
N PHE A 226 -18.90 4.29 10.95
CA PHE A 226 -19.44 5.64 11.12
C PHE A 226 -18.52 6.56 11.93
N ASP A 227 -17.36 6.08 12.42
CA ASP A 227 -16.39 6.92 13.14
C ASP A 227 -15.78 8.00 12.20
N ASP A 228 -15.74 7.74 10.89
CA ASP A 228 -15.38 8.74 9.89
C ASP A 228 -16.61 9.24 9.11
N LEU A 229 -17.17 10.36 9.57
CA LEU A 229 -18.31 11.02 8.93
C LEU A 229 -18.01 11.63 7.55
N ARG A 230 -16.76 11.59 7.06
CA ARG A 230 -16.42 12.14 5.74
C ARG A 230 -17.17 11.45 4.61
N GLY A 231 -17.30 10.12 4.67
CA GLY A 231 -18.06 9.34 3.68
C GLY A 231 -19.53 9.75 3.63
N LEU A 232 -20.19 9.84 4.79
CA LEU A 232 -21.57 10.30 4.88
C LEU A 232 -21.75 11.76 4.43
N ARG A 233 -20.78 12.64 4.70
CA ARG A 233 -20.81 14.03 4.23
C ARG A 233 -20.67 14.14 2.72
N ASN A 234 -19.85 13.29 2.10
CA ASN A 234 -19.73 13.25 0.64
C ASN A 234 -21.01 12.69 0.02
N LEU A 235 -21.56 11.61 0.57
CA LEU A 235 -22.85 11.06 0.15
C LEU A 235 -23.97 12.10 0.25
N ALA A 236 -24.01 12.91 1.31
CA ALA A 236 -25.01 13.97 1.46
C ALA A 236 -24.87 15.10 0.42
N LYS A 237 -23.67 15.30 -0.15
CA LYS A 237 -23.43 16.30 -1.20
C LYS A 237 -23.77 15.75 -2.59
N GLU A 238 -23.43 14.49 -2.85
CA GLU A 238 -23.60 13.83 -4.15
C GLU A 238 -25.04 13.31 -4.32
N GLU A 239 -25.59 12.67 -3.30
CA GLU A 239 -26.90 12.01 -3.30
C GLU A 239 -27.70 12.34 -2.02
N PRO A 240 -28.28 13.55 -1.93
CA PRO A 240 -28.93 14.02 -0.71
C PRO A 240 -30.14 13.18 -0.31
N ASP A 241 -30.88 12.62 -1.26
CA ASP A 241 -32.05 11.79 -0.97
C ASP A 241 -31.66 10.40 -0.44
N ALA A 242 -30.58 9.80 -0.96
CA ALA A 242 -30.03 8.57 -0.42
C ALA A 242 -29.51 8.76 1.00
N ALA A 243 -28.81 9.87 1.26
CA ALA A 243 -28.35 10.23 2.60
C ALA A 243 -29.52 10.43 3.58
N ARG A 244 -30.61 11.10 3.17
CA ARG A 244 -31.84 11.24 3.97
C ARG A 244 -32.49 9.90 4.27
N HIS A 245 -32.54 8.99 3.30
CA HIS A 245 -33.12 7.66 3.48
C HIS A 245 -32.32 6.83 4.50
N ILE A 246 -30.99 6.85 4.41
CA ILE A 246 -30.10 6.18 5.37
C ILE A 246 -30.28 6.77 6.77
N ALA A 247 -30.33 8.10 6.88
CA ALA A 247 -30.56 8.76 8.18
C ALA A 247 -31.92 8.41 8.78
N ALA A 248 -32.98 8.28 7.97
CA ALA A 248 -34.29 7.84 8.43
C ALA A 248 -34.25 6.40 8.98
N LYS A 249 -33.63 5.47 8.26
CA LYS A 249 -33.46 4.08 8.70
C LYS A 249 -32.66 3.95 10.01
N LEU A 250 -31.60 4.74 10.17
CA LEU A 250 -30.81 4.74 11.40
C LEU A 250 -31.61 5.26 12.59
N ARG A 251 -32.48 6.26 12.39
CA ARG A 251 -33.37 6.75 13.45
C ARG A 251 -34.46 5.75 13.82
N GLU A 252 -35.03 5.09 12.82
CA GLU A 252 -36.02 4.02 13.04
C GLU A 252 -35.42 2.88 13.88
N ALA A 253 -34.26 2.37 13.48
CA ALA A 253 -33.55 1.34 14.23
C ALA A 253 -33.15 1.77 15.66
N LEU A 254 -32.81 3.05 15.85
CA LEU A 254 -32.52 3.60 17.18
C LEU A 254 -33.79 3.64 18.05
N ASN A 255 -34.91 4.11 17.50
CA ASN A 255 -36.18 4.19 18.23
C ASN A 255 -36.69 2.80 18.62
N GLU A 256 -36.58 1.81 17.72
CA GLU A 256 -36.94 0.41 18.03
C GLU A 256 -36.08 -0.11 19.18
N LEU A 257 -34.76 0.07 19.11
CA LEU A 257 -33.85 -0.36 20.16
C LEU A 257 -34.12 0.33 21.51
N GLU A 258 -34.39 1.63 21.51
CA GLU A 258 -34.76 2.37 22.73
C GLU A 258 -36.08 1.86 23.32
N THR A 259 -37.06 1.53 22.47
CA THR A 259 -38.35 0.95 22.89
C THR A 259 -38.14 -0.40 23.56
N ASP A 260 -37.42 -1.32 22.90
CA ASP A 260 -37.13 -2.66 23.42
C ASP A 260 -36.38 -2.59 24.77
N LEU A 261 -35.43 -1.66 24.91
CA LEU A 261 -34.70 -1.46 26.17
C LEU A 261 -35.60 -0.95 27.30
N THR A 262 -36.60 -0.11 27.00
CA THR A 262 -37.54 0.37 28.02
C THR A 262 -38.60 -0.66 28.41
N GLU A 263 -38.95 -1.59 27.53
CA GLU A 263 -39.92 -2.65 27.81
C GLU A 263 -39.33 -3.77 28.69
N ASP A 264 -38.04 -4.08 28.55
CA ASP A 264 -37.34 -5.08 29.37
C ASP A 264 -37.05 -4.59 30.82
N ASP A 265 -37.03 -3.28 31.05
CA ASP A 265 -36.80 -2.65 32.37
C ASP A 265 -38.10 -2.46 33.20
N ALA A 266 -39.27 -2.82 32.66
CA ALA A 266 -40.52 -2.75 33.41
C ALA A 266 -40.59 -3.87 34.46
N PRO A 267 -40.67 -3.57 35.77
CA PRO A 267 -40.75 -4.60 36.80
C PRO A 267 -42.05 -5.40 36.63
N ALA A 268 -41.93 -6.72 36.60
CA ALA A 268 -43.09 -7.62 36.61
C ALA A 268 -43.94 -7.36 37.87
N GLU A 269 -45.12 -6.76 37.69
CA GLU A 269 -46.17 -6.66 38.72
C GLU A 269 -46.82 -8.01 39.03
#